data_AF-A0A4P6PY52-F1
#
_entry.id   AF-A0A4P6PY52-F1
#
_cell.length_a   1.000
_cell.length_b   1.000
_cell.length_c   1.000
_cell.angle_alpha   90.00
_cell.angle_beta   90.00
_cell.angle_gamma   90.00
#
_symmetry.space_group_name_H-M   'P 1'
#
loop_
_entity.id
_entity.type
_entity.pdbx_description
1 polymer ?
#
loop_
_entity_poly.entity_id
_entity_poly.type
_entity_poly.pdbx_seq_one_letter_code
_entity_poly.pdbx_strand_id
1 'polypeptide(L)'
;MTAPEAAAAGHVDAVPGFPGGTAVSHLRVYDWPTPDGLAGGSPHLHTASTEGYVVVRGEGALETLSSAGYTRTALEPGTLLWFTPGTVHRLVNVSGDLELLVVMQNAGLPEAGDAVLTYPPDVLGDAAAYARATAIPAWTEFPDAESAYAAMAAAARQRRDLAVEGYLRLRDRVRREGPGALDDLYEAAVGLVRDKAAGWHHHWERGPHRQAEATRGHIADLAEGEGAHLHESAVYTADHPPGPARRNGMCGMLQVWDLDGARPVG
;
A
#
# COMPACT_ATOMS: atom_id res chain seq x y z
N MET A 1 10.74 9.84 45.53
CA MET A 1 9.94 8.96 44.66
C MET A 1 10.89 7.92 44.11
N THR A 2 10.69 6.67 44.48
CA THR A 2 11.54 5.54 44.09
C THR A 2 11.17 5.10 42.65
N ALA A 3 12.07 4.33 42.03
CA ALA A 3 11.91 3.81 40.68
C ALA A 3 10.64 2.99 40.33
N PRO A 4 9.79 2.47 41.26
CA PRO A 4 8.57 1.76 40.85
C PRO A 4 7.36 2.66 40.61
N GLU A 5 7.38 3.96 40.95
CA GLU A 5 6.23 4.87 40.74
C GLU A 5 6.19 5.53 39.36
N ALA A 6 7.26 5.40 38.56
CA ALA A 6 7.30 5.88 37.18
C ALA A 6 6.66 4.90 36.18
N ALA A 7 6.32 3.69 36.60
CA ALA A 7 5.67 2.67 35.75
C ALA A 7 4.14 2.78 35.71
N ALA A 8 3.54 3.70 36.48
CA ALA A 8 2.09 3.83 36.63
C ALA A 8 1.50 5.14 36.06
N ALA A 9 2.30 5.95 35.37
CA ALA A 9 1.87 7.21 34.79
C ALA A 9 2.21 7.26 33.29
N GLY A 10 1.29 6.78 32.45
CA GLY A 10 1.34 7.02 31.01
C GLY A 10 0.99 5.86 30.09
N HIS A 11 0.13 4.91 30.47
CA HIS A 11 -0.65 4.19 29.46
C HIS A 11 -1.82 5.12 29.08
N VAL A 12 -1.55 6.11 28.23
CA VAL A 12 -2.61 6.54 27.32
C VAL A 12 -2.91 5.27 26.53
N ASP A 13 -3.99 4.60 26.88
CA ASP A 13 -4.47 3.38 26.22
C ASP A 13 -4.42 3.65 24.73
N ALA A 14 -3.39 3.11 24.08
CA ALA A 14 -3.23 3.30 22.67
C ALA A 14 -4.39 2.58 22.02
N VAL A 15 -5.21 3.31 21.27
CA VAL A 15 -6.33 2.76 20.51
C VAL A 15 -5.89 1.44 19.87
N PRO A 16 -6.61 0.32 20.11
CA PRO A 16 -6.31 -0.94 19.46
C PRO A 16 -6.27 -0.72 17.95
N GLY A 17 -5.15 -1.07 17.32
CA GLY A 17 -5.01 -0.89 15.88
C GLY A 17 -5.99 -1.75 15.10
N PHE A 18 -6.20 -1.43 13.82
CA PHE A 18 -7.00 -2.27 12.92
C PHE A 18 -6.44 -3.71 12.85
N PRO A 19 -7.28 -4.75 12.69
CA PRO A 19 -6.85 -6.13 12.85
C PRO A 19 -5.56 -6.51 12.14
N GLY A 20 -4.67 -7.17 12.87
CA GLY A 20 -3.35 -7.64 12.39
C GLY A 20 -2.35 -6.52 12.09
N GLY A 21 -2.63 -5.27 12.48
CA GLY A 21 -1.84 -4.11 12.06
C GLY A 21 -1.88 -3.88 10.55
N THR A 22 -2.96 -4.31 9.90
CA THR A 22 -3.18 -4.14 8.45
C THR A 22 -3.87 -2.80 8.17
N ALA A 23 -3.78 -2.35 6.92
CA ALA A 23 -4.63 -1.30 6.40
C ALA A 23 -5.59 -1.87 5.34
N VAL A 24 -6.77 -1.25 5.22
CA VAL A 24 -7.73 -1.55 4.17
C VAL A 24 -8.00 -0.30 3.33
N SER A 25 -8.12 -0.46 2.02
CA SER A 25 -8.48 0.62 1.11
C SER A 25 -9.48 0.12 0.08
N HIS A 26 -10.41 0.97 -0.31
CA HIS A 26 -11.29 0.71 -1.45
C HIS A 26 -10.73 1.38 -2.70
N LEU A 27 -10.32 0.56 -3.67
CA LEU A 27 -9.63 0.96 -4.88
C LEU A 27 -10.57 0.89 -6.09
N ARG A 28 -10.71 2.02 -6.80
CA ARG A 28 -11.21 2.06 -8.17
C ARG A 28 -10.04 2.12 -9.12
N VAL A 29 -9.80 1.06 -9.89
CA VAL A 29 -8.66 1.03 -10.83
C VAL A 29 -8.86 2.09 -11.89
N TYR A 30 -7.79 2.77 -12.28
CA TYR A 30 -7.88 3.77 -13.34
C TYR A 30 -8.46 3.16 -14.63
N ASP A 31 -9.46 3.84 -15.19
CA ASP A 31 -10.07 3.58 -16.50
C ASP A 31 -9.38 4.36 -17.63
N TRP A 32 -8.32 5.08 -17.27
CA TRP A 32 -7.54 5.93 -18.17
C TRP A 32 -6.61 5.10 -19.06
N PRO A 33 -6.56 5.38 -20.38
CA PRO A 33 -5.62 4.70 -21.26
C PRO A 33 -4.18 5.00 -20.84
N THR A 34 -3.30 4.02 -21.07
CA THR A 34 -1.85 4.06 -20.82
C THR A 34 -1.09 3.88 -22.15
N PRO A 35 0.24 4.05 -22.19
CA PRO A 35 1.02 4.04 -23.44
C PRO A 35 0.92 2.75 -24.29
N ASP A 36 0.57 1.60 -23.69
CA ASP A 36 0.35 0.34 -24.42
C ASP A 36 -1.11 0.15 -24.89
N GLY A 37 -1.95 1.17 -24.76
CA GLY A 37 -3.35 1.15 -25.17
C GLY A 37 -4.30 0.48 -24.17
N LEU A 38 -3.80 -0.09 -23.07
CA LEU A 38 -4.62 -0.63 -21.99
C LEU A 38 -4.98 0.45 -20.97
N ALA A 39 -6.09 0.29 -20.26
CA ALA A 39 -6.42 1.09 -19.08
C ALA A 39 -5.92 0.40 -17.80
N GLY A 40 -5.41 1.16 -16.84
CA GLY A 40 -4.95 0.58 -15.59
C GLY A 40 -4.02 1.44 -14.74
N GLY A 41 -3.46 0.77 -13.73
CA GLY A 41 -2.59 1.34 -12.70
C GLY A 41 -1.11 1.47 -13.09
N SER A 42 -0.36 2.08 -12.19
CA SER A 42 1.10 2.22 -12.28
C SER A 42 1.76 0.90 -11.82
N PRO A 43 2.59 0.24 -12.63
CA PRO A 43 3.25 -0.99 -12.20
C PRO A 43 4.34 -0.70 -11.15
N HIS A 44 4.27 -1.40 -10.02
CA HIS A 44 5.17 -1.18 -8.87
C HIS A 44 5.37 -2.46 -8.07
N LEU A 45 6.30 -2.44 -7.13
CA LEU A 45 6.49 -3.49 -6.11
C LEU A 45 6.48 -2.88 -4.72
N HIS A 46 6.16 -3.69 -3.72
CA HIS A 46 6.42 -3.40 -2.32
C HIS A 46 7.73 -4.06 -1.88
N THR A 47 8.51 -3.38 -1.06
CA THR A 47 9.84 -3.85 -0.60
C THR A 47 9.77 -4.60 0.72
N ALA A 48 8.75 -4.34 1.55
CA ALA A 48 8.63 -4.93 2.88
C ALA A 48 7.22 -5.45 3.23
N SER A 49 6.18 -5.01 2.52
CA SER A 49 4.78 -5.37 2.82
C SER A 49 4.20 -6.33 1.79
N THR A 50 3.39 -7.29 2.28
CA THR A 50 2.47 -8.08 1.44
C THR A 50 1.24 -7.23 1.11
N GLU A 51 0.70 -7.41 -0.09
CA GLU A 51 -0.55 -6.80 -0.54
C GLU A 51 -1.54 -7.88 -0.99
N GLY A 52 -2.78 -7.72 -0.57
CA GLY A 52 -3.90 -8.61 -0.92
C GLY A 52 -5.03 -7.86 -1.61
N TYR A 53 -5.65 -8.51 -2.60
CA TYR A 53 -6.81 -7.98 -3.32
C TYR A 53 -8.03 -8.88 -3.15
N VAL A 54 -9.16 -8.25 -2.91
CA VAL A 54 -10.50 -8.85 -3.06
C VAL A 54 -11.26 -8.05 -4.10
N VAL A 55 -11.52 -8.65 -5.26
CA VAL A 55 -12.28 -7.98 -6.33
C VAL A 55 -13.75 -7.92 -5.93
N VAL A 56 -14.33 -6.71 -5.96
CA VAL A 56 -15.73 -6.50 -5.56
C VAL A 56 -16.62 -6.11 -6.73
N ARG A 57 -16.06 -5.61 -7.83
CA ARG A 57 -16.80 -5.17 -9.02
C ARG A 57 -15.93 -5.18 -10.27
N GLY A 58 -16.55 -5.40 -11.43
CA GLY A 58 -15.93 -5.23 -12.74
C GLY A 58 -15.01 -6.39 -13.13
N GLU A 59 -14.37 -6.26 -14.29
CA GLU A 59 -13.49 -7.28 -14.86
C GLU A 59 -12.15 -6.68 -15.28
N GLY A 60 -11.09 -7.46 -15.14
CA GLY A 60 -9.76 -7.02 -15.50
C GLY A 60 -8.71 -8.11 -15.45
N ALA A 61 -7.46 -7.69 -15.28
CA ALA A 61 -6.36 -8.60 -15.06
C ALA A 61 -5.32 -8.01 -14.09
N LEU A 62 -4.71 -8.87 -13.29
CA LEU A 62 -3.46 -8.59 -12.60
C LEU A 62 -2.33 -9.13 -13.46
N GLU A 63 -1.44 -8.26 -13.90
CA GLU A 63 -0.15 -8.68 -14.45
C GLU A 63 0.92 -8.64 -13.35
N THR A 64 1.73 -9.70 -13.24
CA THR A 64 2.82 -9.76 -12.27
C THR A 64 4.15 -10.16 -12.92
N LEU A 65 5.25 -9.63 -12.37
CA LEU A 65 6.61 -10.15 -12.57
C LEU A 65 7.17 -10.57 -11.21
N SER A 66 7.64 -11.82 -11.13
CA SER A 66 8.20 -12.39 -9.89
C SER A 66 9.27 -13.45 -10.23
N SER A 67 9.72 -14.21 -9.23
CA SER A 67 10.54 -15.40 -9.44
C SER A 67 9.88 -16.44 -10.36
N ALA A 68 8.56 -16.41 -10.52
CA ALA A 68 7.82 -17.23 -11.48
C ALA A 68 7.80 -16.66 -12.91
N GLY A 69 8.45 -15.52 -13.17
CA GLY A 69 8.41 -14.81 -14.44
C GLY A 69 7.16 -13.94 -14.59
N TYR A 70 6.71 -13.74 -15.82
CA TYR A 70 5.48 -12.99 -16.13
C TYR A 70 4.24 -13.87 -16.00
N THR A 71 3.27 -13.42 -15.22
CA THR A 71 1.94 -14.03 -15.14
C THR A 71 0.86 -12.98 -15.38
N ARG A 72 -0.25 -13.38 -16.01
CA ARG A 72 -1.46 -12.58 -16.13
C ARG A 72 -2.63 -13.36 -15.57
N THR A 73 -3.21 -12.87 -14.49
CA THR A 73 -4.32 -13.50 -13.78
C THR A 73 -5.60 -12.71 -14.07
N ALA A 74 -6.66 -13.40 -14.51
CA ALA A 74 -7.96 -12.77 -14.70
C ALA A 74 -8.55 -12.31 -13.36
N LEU A 75 -9.28 -11.20 -13.38
CA LEU A 75 -9.95 -10.64 -12.21
C LEU A 75 -11.44 -10.49 -12.49
N GLU A 76 -12.24 -11.03 -11.58
CA GLU A 76 -13.70 -10.92 -11.57
C GLU A 76 -14.20 -10.89 -10.11
N PRO A 77 -15.43 -10.43 -9.82
CA PRO A 77 -15.93 -10.33 -8.45
C PRO A 77 -15.81 -11.65 -7.68
N GLY A 78 -15.26 -11.59 -6.46
CA GLY A 78 -14.96 -12.76 -5.64
C GLY A 78 -13.55 -13.32 -5.80
N THR A 79 -12.77 -12.82 -6.76
CA THR A 79 -11.34 -13.14 -6.86
C THR A 79 -10.60 -12.63 -5.61
N LEU A 80 -9.93 -13.54 -4.91
CA LEU A 80 -9.00 -13.25 -3.80
C LEU A 80 -7.60 -13.70 -4.19
N LEU A 81 -6.64 -12.80 -4.07
CA LEU A 81 -5.22 -13.11 -4.25
C LEU A 81 -4.36 -12.22 -3.34
N TRP A 82 -3.12 -12.62 -3.14
CA TRP A 82 -2.12 -11.80 -2.46
C TRP A 82 -0.74 -12.09 -3.05
N PHE A 83 0.17 -11.16 -2.86
CA PHE A 83 1.55 -11.29 -3.33
C PHE A 83 2.52 -10.64 -2.35
N THR A 84 3.71 -11.24 -2.27
CA THR A 84 4.75 -10.89 -1.30
C THR A 84 5.67 -9.79 -1.84
N PRO A 85 6.49 -9.18 -0.96
CA PRO A 85 7.50 -8.20 -1.38
C PRO A 85 8.36 -8.67 -2.56
N GLY A 86 8.73 -7.71 -3.41
CA GLY A 86 9.49 -7.95 -4.65
C GLY A 86 8.62 -8.36 -5.85
N THR A 87 7.33 -8.64 -5.66
CA THR A 87 6.40 -8.88 -6.78
C THR A 87 6.04 -7.55 -7.44
N VAL A 88 6.50 -7.35 -8.68
CA VAL A 88 5.99 -6.26 -9.52
C VAL A 88 4.59 -6.61 -9.93
N HIS A 89 3.64 -5.69 -9.78
CA HIS A 89 2.26 -5.92 -10.15
C HIS A 89 1.64 -4.71 -10.85
N ARG A 90 0.69 -4.97 -11.75
CA ARG A 90 -0.10 -3.97 -12.48
C ARG A 90 -1.54 -4.45 -12.60
N LEU A 91 -2.49 -3.62 -12.19
CA LEU A 91 -3.90 -3.82 -12.48
C LEU A 91 -4.25 -3.25 -13.86
N VAL A 92 -4.88 -4.06 -14.70
CA VAL A 92 -5.46 -3.70 -15.99
C VAL A 92 -6.97 -3.72 -15.85
N ASN A 93 -7.61 -2.57 -16.12
CA ASN A 93 -9.05 -2.39 -16.06
C ASN A 93 -9.65 -2.67 -17.44
N VAL A 94 -10.36 -3.80 -17.59
CA VAL A 94 -10.93 -4.22 -18.88
C VAL A 94 -12.36 -3.72 -19.03
N SER A 95 -13.17 -3.82 -17.97
CA SER A 95 -14.58 -3.38 -18.00
C SER A 95 -14.76 -1.87 -17.87
N GLY A 96 -13.74 -1.15 -17.40
CA GLY A 96 -13.80 0.28 -17.08
C GLY A 96 -14.29 0.57 -15.66
N ASP A 97 -14.86 -0.41 -14.96
CA ASP A 97 -15.45 -0.26 -13.62
C ASP A 97 -14.89 -1.25 -12.58
N LEU A 98 -13.65 -1.71 -12.77
CA LEU A 98 -12.94 -2.58 -11.83
C LEU A 98 -12.73 -1.91 -10.46
N GLU A 99 -13.32 -2.48 -9.41
CA GLU A 99 -13.14 -2.07 -8.02
C GLU A 99 -12.68 -3.24 -7.14
N LEU A 100 -11.77 -2.96 -6.19
CA LEU A 100 -11.20 -3.95 -5.27
C LEU A 100 -11.10 -3.39 -3.86
N LEU A 101 -11.15 -4.27 -2.86
CA LEU A 101 -10.58 -4.00 -1.55
C LEU A 101 -9.11 -4.41 -1.55
N VAL A 102 -8.26 -3.49 -1.11
CA VAL A 102 -6.83 -3.73 -0.91
C VAL A 102 -6.59 -3.92 0.57
N VAL A 103 -5.94 -5.02 0.93
CA VAL A 103 -5.46 -5.31 2.29
C VAL A 103 -3.95 -5.19 2.29
N MET A 104 -3.43 -4.18 2.98
CA MET A 104 -1.98 -3.93 3.09
C MET A 104 -1.47 -4.39 4.43
N GLN A 105 -0.40 -5.20 4.41
CA GLN A 105 0.40 -5.45 5.60
C GLN A 105 1.11 -4.17 6.06
N ASN A 106 1.35 -4.05 7.37
CA ASN A 106 2.09 -2.94 7.99
C ASN A 106 1.44 -1.58 7.68
N ALA A 107 0.25 -1.32 8.25
CA ALA A 107 -0.46 -0.05 8.06
C ALA A 107 0.48 1.17 8.19
N GLY A 108 0.41 2.07 7.20
CA GLY A 108 1.23 3.28 7.11
C GLY A 108 2.61 3.09 6.46
N LEU A 109 3.10 1.86 6.33
CA LEU A 109 4.40 1.59 5.70
C LEU A 109 4.41 1.87 4.18
N PRO A 110 3.34 1.58 3.42
CA PRO A 110 3.24 2.02 2.02
C PRO A 110 3.36 3.53 1.85
N GLU A 111 2.67 4.30 2.69
CA GLU A 111 2.77 5.76 2.72
C GLU A 111 4.17 6.25 3.12
N ALA A 112 4.89 5.50 3.97
CA ALA A 112 6.27 5.76 4.35
C ALA A 112 7.30 5.39 3.24
N GLY A 113 6.82 4.91 2.09
CA GLY A 113 7.62 4.74 0.89
C GLY A 113 8.18 3.35 0.67
N ASP A 114 7.49 2.30 1.13
CA ASP A 114 7.88 0.91 0.85
C ASP A 114 7.64 0.47 -0.60
N ALA A 115 6.91 1.27 -1.37
CA ALA A 115 6.55 1.00 -2.75
C ALA A 115 7.51 1.66 -3.74
N VAL A 116 7.95 0.89 -4.74
CA VAL A 116 8.84 1.33 -5.81
C VAL A 116 8.20 1.12 -7.18
N LEU A 117 8.03 2.21 -7.93
CA LEU A 117 7.51 2.25 -9.29
C LEU A 117 8.57 1.75 -10.28
N THR A 118 8.14 1.03 -11.30
CA THR A 118 9.02 0.40 -12.29
C THR A 118 9.48 1.36 -13.39
N TYR A 119 10.05 2.51 -12.99
CA TYR A 119 10.56 3.49 -13.93
C TYR A 119 11.75 2.99 -14.77
N PRO A 120 12.08 3.68 -15.87
CA PRO A 120 13.32 3.44 -16.59
C PRO A 120 14.58 3.54 -15.70
N PRO A 121 15.68 2.83 -16.05
CA PRO A 121 16.88 2.74 -15.21
C PRO A 121 17.52 4.10 -14.84
N ASP A 122 17.47 5.08 -15.73
CA ASP A 122 18.00 6.43 -15.49
C ASP A 122 17.26 7.17 -14.38
N VAL A 123 15.97 6.90 -14.19
CA VAL A 123 15.17 7.46 -13.09
C VAL A 123 15.34 6.64 -11.82
N LEU A 124 15.39 5.30 -11.92
CA LEU A 124 15.60 4.41 -10.78
C LEU A 124 16.98 4.61 -10.11
N GLY A 125 18.00 4.93 -10.90
CA GLY A 125 19.37 5.14 -10.42
C GLY A 125 19.62 6.51 -9.76
N ASP A 126 18.66 7.43 -9.77
CA ASP A 126 18.77 8.77 -9.18
C ASP A 126 17.58 9.06 -8.25
N ALA A 127 17.83 9.05 -6.93
CA ALA A 127 16.80 9.29 -5.93
C ALA A 127 16.08 10.65 -6.09
N ALA A 128 16.78 11.68 -6.56
CA ALA A 128 16.17 12.99 -6.80
C ALA A 128 15.31 12.99 -8.06
N ALA A 129 15.73 12.30 -9.13
CA ALA A 129 14.91 12.09 -10.32
C ALA A 129 13.66 11.27 -10.00
N TYR A 130 13.82 10.17 -9.26
CA TYR A 130 12.72 9.33 -8.79
C TYR A 130 11.69 10.12 -7.99
N ALA A 131 12.15 10.93 -7.02
CA ALA A 131 11.28 11.76 -6.20
C ALA A 131 10.48 12.77 -7.05
N ARG A 132 11.13 13.45 -7.99
CA ARG A 132 10.46 14.40 -8.91
C ARG A 132 9.41 13.70 -9.79
N ALA A 133 9.73 12.53 -10.32
CA ALA A 133 8.82 11.76 -11.18
C ALA A 133 7.62 11.17 -10.42
N THR A 134 7.78 10.93 -9.11
CA THR A 134 6.76 10.32 -8.25
C THR A 134 5.79 11.34 -7.63
N ALA A 135 6.20 12.60 -7.52
CA ALA A 135 5.48 13.63 -6.80
C ALA A 135 4.07 13.89 -7.38
N ILE A 136 3.08 13.95 -6.49
CA ILE A 136 1.73 14.43 -6.78
C ILE A 136 1.54 15.71 -5.95
N PRO A 137 1.10 16.83 -6.55
CA PRO A 137 0.89 18.06 -5.80
C PRO A 137 -0.19 17.90 -4.75
N ALA A 138 -0.06 18.58 -3.62
CA ALA A 138 -1.07 18.52 -2.56
C ALA A 138 -2.33 19.29 -2.99
N TRP A 139 -3.50 18.77 -2.62
CA TRP A 139 -4.78 19.41 -2.95
C TRP A 139 -4.91 20.82 -2.37
N THR A 140 -4.19 21.10 -1.28
CA THR A 140 -4.15 22.43 -0.61
C THR A 140 -3.35 23.48 -1.39
N GLU A 141 -2.59 23.10 -2.41
CA GLU A 141 -1.85 24.03 -3.26
C GLU A 141 -2.75 24.76 -4.27
N PHE A 142 -4.02 24.38 -4.37
CA PHE A 142 -4.97 24.87 -5.36
C PHE A 142 -6.14 25.63 -4.73
N PRO A 143 -6.69 26.63 -5.43
CA PRO A 143 -7.76 27.48 -4.89
C PRO A 143 -9.12 26.77 -4.79
N ASP A 144 -9.34 25.71 -5.56
CA ASP A 144 -10.59 24.96 -5.61
C ASP A 144 -10.36 23.47 -5.91
N ALA A 145 -11.40 22.67 -5.67
CA ALA A 145 -11.34 21.23 -5.82
C ALA A 145 -11.19 20.77 -7.29
N GLU A 146 -11.69 21.55 -8.25
CA GLU A 146 -11.65 21.20 -9.67
C GLU A 146 -10.22 21.33 -10.22
N SER A 147 -9.57 22.47 -9.95
CA SER A 147 -8.17 22.71 -10.31
C SER A 147 -7.21 21.75 -9.59
N ALA A 148 -7.47 21.45 -8.31
CA ALA A 148 -6.73 20.42 -7.58
C ALA A 148 -6.83 19.06 -8.27
N TYR A 149 -8.06 18.61 -8.57
CA TYR A 149 -8.30 17.33 -9.22
C TYR A 149 -7.60 17.26 -10.58
N ALA A 150 -7.72 18.29 -11.42
CA ALA A 150 -7.10 18.34 -12.73
C ALA A 150 -5.57 18.19 -12.65
N ALA A 151 -4.92 18.95 -11.78
CA ALA A 151 -3.46 18.91 -11.61
C ALA A 151 -2.97 17.58 -11.02
N MET A 152 -3.64 17.07 -9.99
CA MET A 152 -3.31 15.78 -9.37
C MET A 152 -3.53 14.61 -10.33
N ALA A 153 -4.60 14.63 -11.12
CA ALA A 153 -4.86 13.61 -12.13
C ALA A 153 -3.82 13.65 -13.26
N ALA A 154 -3.40 14.84 -13.70
CA ALA A 154 -2.33 14.99 -14.69
C ALA A 154 -0.99 14.42 -14.17
N ALA A 155 -0.60 14.77 -12.95
CA ALA A 155 0.61 14.23 -12.31
C ALA A 155 0.53 12.70 -12.15
N ALA A 156 -0.63 12.18 -11.74
CA ALA A 156 -0.84 10.73 -11.57
C ALA A 156 -0.72 9.97 -12.90
N ARG A 157 -1.21 10.54 -14.01
CA ARG A 157 -1.05 9.97 -15.36
C ARG A 157 0.41 9.97 -15.78
N GLN A 158 1.12 11.10 -15.62
CA GLN A 158 2.54 11.18 -15.96
C GLN A 158 3.38 10.16 -15.17
N ARG A 159 3.16 10.09 -13.86
CA ARG A 159 3.77 9.11 -12.97
C ARG A 159 3.50 7.67 -13.45
N ARG A 160 2.24 7.36 -13.75
CA ARG A 160 1.83 6.03 -14.20
C ARG A 160 2.44 5.67 -15.55
N ASP A 161 2.39 6.57 -16.52
CA ASP A 161 2.82 6.30 -17.89
C ASP A 161 4.32 6.01 -17.94
N LEU A 162 5.13 6.75 -17.17
CA LEU A 162 6.55 6.46 -17.00
C LEU A 162 6.80 5.07 -16.37
N ALA A 163 6.00 4.68 -15.39
CA ALA A 163 6.09 3.34 -14.79
C ALA A 163 5.68 2.25 -15.78
N VAL A 164 4.66 2.48 -16.62
CA VAL A 164 4.27 1.55 -17.68
C VAL A 164 5.39 1.39 -18.72
N GLU A 165 6.06 2.47 -19.12
CA GLU A 165 7.20 2.40 -20.05
C GLU A 165 8.34 1.51 -19.53
N GLY A 166 8.75 1.69 -18.27
CA GLY A 166 9.80 0.86 -17.68
C GLY A 166 9.34 -0.59 -17.45
N TYR A 167 8.10 -0.78 -16.98
CA TYR A 167 7.48 -2.10 -16.84
C TYR A 167 7.44 -2.90 -18.14
N LEU A 168 7.08 -2.30 -19.27
CA LEU A 168 7.00 -3.01 -20.55
C LEU A 168 8.37 -3.55 -20.97
N ARG A 169 9.43 -2.73 -20.83
CA ARG A 169 10.82 -3.15 -21.08
C ARG A 169 11.22 -4.29 -20.14
N LEU A 170 10.86 -4.18 -18.86
CA LEU A 170 11.17 -5.18 -17.84
C LEU A 170 10.45 -6.51 -18.09
N ARG A 171 9.14 -6.46 -18.38
CA ARG A 171 8.33 -7.64 -18.75
C ARG A 171 8.93 -8.37 -19.95
N ASP A 172 9.32 -7.62 -20.97
CA ASP A 172 9.88 -8.20 -22.20
C ASP A 172 11.27 -8.81 -21.94
N ARG A 173 12.08 -8.23 -21.04
CA ARG A 173 13.30 -8.87 -20.52
C ARG A 173 12.98 -10.14 -19.76
N VAL A 174 12.07 -10.10 -18.78
CA VAL A 174 11.68 -11.28 -17.97
C VAL A 174 11.18 -12.44 -18.84
N ARG A 175 10.41 -12.16 -19.89
CA ARG A 175 9.94 -13.19 -20.84
C ARG A 175 11.07 -13.82 -21.66
N ARG A 176 12.13 -13.07 -21.97
CA ARG A 176 13.26 -13.51 -22.81
C ARG A 176 14.39 -14.14 -22.00
N GLU A 177 14.76 -13.51 -20.89
CA GLU A 177 15.93 -13.78 -20.06
C GLU A 177 15.58 -14.56 -18.79
N GLY A 178 14.29 -14.63 -18.43
CA GLY A 178 13.82 -15.23 -17.18
C GLY A 178 13.77 -14.23 -16.01
N PRO A 179 13.41 -14.71 -14.82
CA PRO A 179 13.17 -13.85 -13.65
C PRO A 179 14.40 -13.08 -13.16
N GLY A 180 15.63 -13.52 -13.49
CA GLY A 180 16.87 -12.79 -13.16
C GLY A 180 16.96 -11.40 -13.81
N ALA A 181 16.13 -11.09 -14.82
CA ALA A 181 16.01 -9.73 -15.34
C ALA A 181 15.46 -8.71 -14.32
N LEU A 182 14.96 -9.16 -13.17
CA LEU A 182 14.48 -8.30 -12.09
C LEU A 182 15.59 -7.81 -11.15
N ASP A 183 16.79 -8.38 -11.23
CA ASP A 183 17.88 -8.10 -10.27
C ASP A 183 18.25 -6.60 -10.25
N ASP A 184 18.41 -5.97 -11.43
CA ASP A 184 18.71 -4.53 -11.54
C ASP A 184 17.63 -3.66 -10.87
N LEU A 185 16.35 -4.05 -11.00
CA LEU A 185 15.24 -3.35 -10.37
C LEU A 185 15.30 -3.49 -8.85
N TYR A 186 15.60 -4.70 -8.35
CA TYR A 186 15.68 -4.95 -6.91
C TYR A 186 16.84 -4.20 -6.28
N GLU A 187 18.01 -4.17 -6.93
CA GLU A 187 19.15 -3.36 -6.47
C GLU A 187 18.80 -1.88 -6.40
N ALA A 188 18.17 -1.33 -7.45
CA ALA A 188 17.75 0.07 -7.46
C ALA A 188 16.66 0.36 -6.40
N ALA A 189 15.69 -0.53 -6.24
CA ALA A 189 14.65 -0.40 -5.22
C ALA A 189 15.24 -0.35 -3.81
N VAL A 190 16.20 -1.24 -3.50
CA VAL A 190 16.94 -1.23 -2.22
C VAL A 190 17.68 0.09 -2.04
N GLY A 191 18.35 0.59 -3.09
CA GLY A 191 19.04 1.88 -3.06
C GLY A 191 18.09 3.05 -2.73
N LEU A 192 16.91 3.08 -3.36
CA LEU A 192 15.90 4.14 -3.18
C LEU A 192 15.27 4.16 -1.78
N VAL A 193 15.12 2.99 -1.15
CA VAL A 193 14.44 2.88 0.16
C VAL A 193 15.40 2.85 1.34
N ARG A 194 16.71 2.67 1.11
CA ARG A 194 17.72 2.46 2.16
C ARG A 194 17.63 3.45 3.31
N ASP A 195 17.58 4.74 3.00
CA ASP A 195 17.59 5.80 4.02
C ASP A 195 16.24 5.91 4.75
N LYS A 196 15.15 5.47 4.11
CA LYS A 196 13.80 5.46 4.69
C LYS A 196 13.60 4.26 5.62
N ALA A 197 14.21 3.12 5.28
CA ALA A 197 14.01 1.85 5.96
C ALA A 197 14.30 1.90 7.47
N ALA A 198 15.26 2.72 7.90
CA ALA A 198 15.54 2.91 9.32
C ALA A 198 14.32 3.45 10.10
N GLY A 199 13.49 4.30 9.49
CA GLY A 199 12.28 4.87 10.11
C GLY A 199 11.09 3.90 10.12
N TRP A 200 11.13 2.82 9.35
CA TRP A 200 9.99 1.92 9.17
C TRP A 200 9.72 1.01 10.38
N HIS A 201 10.73 0.76 11.22
CA HIS A 201 10.58 -0.05 12.43
C HIS A 201 9.42 0.41 13.31
N HIS A 202 9.20 1.72 13.40
CA HIS A 202 8.10 2.30 14.17
C HIS A 202 6.71 1.78 13.75
N HIS A 203 6.45 1.66 12.45
CA HIS A 203 5.18 1.16 11.92
C HIS A 203 4.96 -0.30 12.30
N TRP A 204 6.02 -1.12 12.18
CA TRP A 204 5.98 -2.52 12.57
C TRP A 204 5.76 -2.70 14.08
N GLU A 205 6.53 -1.98 14.91
CA GLU A 205 6.48 -2.05 16.37
C GLU A 205 5.09 -1.68 16.92
N ARG A 206 4.49 -0.60 16.40
CA ARG A 206 3.19 -0.10 16.88
C ARG A 206 1.99 -0.81 16.25
N GLY A 207 2.16 -1.37 15.06
CA GLY A 207 1.11 -2.10 14.35
C GLY A 207 1.19 -3.61 14.63
N PRO A 208 1.64 -4.41 13.66
CA PRO A 208 1.53 -5.87 13.70
C PRO A 208 2.27 -6.50 14.88
N HIS A 209 3.46 -6.01 15.27
CA HIS A 209 4.21 -6.59 16.38
C HIS A 209 3.47 -6.47 17.71
N ARG A 210 3.03 -5.26 18.07
CA ARG A 210 2.27 -5.01 19.29
C ARG A 210 1.00 -5.87 19.36
N GLN A 211 0.27 -6.01 18.26
CA GLN A 211 -0.96 -6.81 18.24
C GLN A 211 -0.69 -8.31 18.39
N ALA A 212 0.38 -8.82 17.78
CA ALA A 212 0.80 -10.21 17.98
C ALA A 212 1.18 -10.48 19.44
N GLU A 213 1.93 -9.58 20.07
CA GLU A 213 2.31 -9.70 21.48
C GLU A 213 1.11 -9.60 22.44
N ALA A 214 0.14 -8.72 22.17
CA ALA A 214 -1.11 -8.65 22.93
C ALA A 214 -1.90 -9.98 22.81
N THR A 215 -2.00 -10.52 21.59
CA THR A 215 -2.66 -11.82 21.37
C THR A 215 -1.95 -12.95 22.11
N ARG A 216 -0.61 -12.96 22.11
CA ARG A 216 0.19 -13.92 22.88
C ARG A 216 -0.12 -13.85 24.39
N GLY A 217 -0.25 -12.64 24.93
CA GLY A 217 -0.68 -12.41 26.31
C GLY A 217 -2.07 -12.97 26.59
N HIS A 218 -3.07 -12.60 25.78
CA HIS A 218 -4.44 -13.09 25.93
C HIS A 218 -4.53 -14.62 25.90
N ILE A 219 -3.79 -15.28 25.00
CA ILE A 219 -3.77 -16.75 24.93
C ILE A 219 -3.20 -17.36 26.22
N ALA A 220 -2.16 -16.76 26.80
CA ALA A 220 -1.57 -17.23 28.05
C ALA A 220 -2.54 -17.07 29.23
N ASP A 221 -3.19 -15.91 29.36
CA ASP A 221 -4.16 -15.65 30.43
C ASP A 221 -5.36 -16.61 30.34
N LEU A 222 -5.90 -16.80 29.13
CA LEU A 222 -7.01 -17.72 28.90
C LEU A 222 -6.65 -19.16 29.22
N ALA A 223 -5.39 -19.58 29.01
CA ALA A 223 -4.92 -20.92 29.36
C ALA A 223 -4.92 -21.15 30.88
N GLU A 224 -4.76 -20.09 31.68
CA GLU A 224 -4.85 -20.11 33.14
C GLU A 224 -6.30 -19.88 33.67
N GLY A 225 -7.27 -19.70 32.76
CA GLY A 225 -8.66 -19.41 33.12
C GLY A 225 -8.93 -17.94 33.45
N GLU A 226 -8.00 -17.04 33.16
CA GLU A 226 -8.10 -15.60 33.40
C GLU A 226 -8.62 -14.87 32.13
N GLY A 227 -9.60 -13.99 32.31
CA GLY A 227 -10.33 -13.35 31.21
C GLY A 227 -10.45 -11.83 31.33
N ALA A 228 -9.60 -11.18 32.13
CA ALA A 228 -9.74 -9.76 32.47
C ALA A 228 -9.86 -8.84 31.23
N HIS A 229 -9.06 -9.07 30.19
CA HIS A 229 -9.08 -8.30 28.94
C HIS A 229 -10.45 -8.33 28.21
N LEU A 230 -11.30 -9.34 28.46
CA LEU A 230 -12.64 -9.41 27.86
C LEU A 230 -13.56 -8.30 28.39
N HIS A 231 -13.31 -7.83 29.62
CA HIS A 231 -14.07 -6.70 30.19
C HIS A 231 -13.70 -5.35 29.56
N GLU A 232 -12.58 -5.29 28.83
CA GLU A 232 -12.11 -4.10 28.11
C GLU A 232 -12.61 -4.06 26.66
N SER A 233 -13.45 -5.03 26.24
CA SER A 233 -13.94 -5.11 24.86
C SER A 233 -14.67 -3.82 24.43
N ALA A 234 -14.34 -3.32 23.24
CA ALA A 234 -14.95 -2.13 22.67
C ALA A 234 -15.06 -2.24 21.15
N VAL A 235 -15.98 -1.47 20.56
CA VAL A 235 -16.14 -1.34 19.11
C VAL A 235 -15.48 -0.04 18.66
N TYR A 236 -14.66 -0.07 17.61
CA TYR A 236 -13.96 1.09 17.08
C TYR A 236 -14.39 1.42 15.65
N THR A 237 -14.32 2.69 15.27
CA THR A 237 -14.54 3.18 13.92
C THR A 237 -13.49 4.22 13.53
N ALA A 238 -13.27 4.39 12.23
CA ALA A 238 -12.31 5.33 11.65
C ALA A 238 -13.00 6.18 10.59
N ASP A 239 -12.64 7.46 10.54
CA ASP A 239 -13.15 8.38 9.52
C ASP A 239 -12.20 8.41 8.30
N HIS A 240 -12.63 9.09 7.24
CA HIS A 240 -11.75 9.40 6.12
C HIS A 240 -10.79 10.54 6.49
N PRO A 241 -9.52 10.50 6.04
CA PRO A 241 -8.61 11.63 6.21
C PRO A 241 -9.18 12.91 5.56
N PRO A 242 -8.82 14.11 6.05
CA PRO A 242 -9.24 15.36 5.44
C PRO A 242 -8.83 15.47 3.96
N GLY A 243 -9.70 16.07 3.15
CA GLY A 243 -9.46 16.32 1.72
C GLY A 243 -10.45 15.57 0.83
N PRO A 244 -10.08 15.30 -0.43
CA PRO A 244 -10.95 14.60 -1.39
C PRO A 244 -11.34 13.21 -0.90
N ALA A 245 -12.60 12.82 -1.12
CA ALA A 245 -13.12 11.50 -0.74
C ALA A 245 -12.34 10.33 -1.39
N ARG A 246 -11.69 10.58 -2.53
CA ARG A 246 -10.75 9.66 -3.15
C ARG A 246 -9.46 10.37 -3.56
N ARG A 247 -8.33 9.72 -3.29
CA ARG A 247 -6.97 10.19 -3.63
C ARG A 247 -6.37 9.41 -4.79
N ASN A 248 -5.47 10.04 -5.54
CA ASN A 248 -4.73 9.40 -6.63
C ASN A 248 -3.66 8.42 -6.11
N GLY A 249 -4.01 7.13 -5.99
CA GLY A 249 -3.08 6.05 -5.66
C GLY A 249 -2.28 5.56 -6.86
N MET A 250 -1.39 4.57 -6.67
CA MET A 250 -0.60 3.99 -7.77
C MET A 250 -1.47 3.21 -8.76
N CYS A 251 -2.36 2.35 -8.24
CA CYS A 251 -3.24 1.53 -9.06
C CYS A 251 -4.52 2.25 -9.55
N GLY A 252 -4.95 3.32 -8.88
CA GLY A 252 -6.26 3.92 -9.10
C GLY A 252 -6.67 4.92 -8.02
N MET A 253 -7.95 5.27 -8.00
CA MET A 253 -8.54 6.19 -7.02
C MET A 253 -8.85 5.45 -5.71
N LEU A 254 -8.15 5.81 -4.64
CA LEU A 254 -8.24 5.18 -3.32
C LEU A 254 -9.18 5.95 -2.42
N GLN A 255 -10.13 5.24 -1.80
CA GLN A 255 -10.79 5.67 -0.57
C GLN A 255 -10.13 4.93 0.59
N VAL A 256 -9.67 5.67 1.60
CA VAL A 256 -8.88 5.16 2.72
C VAL A 256 -9.44 5.64 4.05
N TRP A 257 -9.11 4.96 5.14
CA TRP A 257 -9.53 5.33 6.49
C TRP A 257 -8.33 5.71 7.34
N ASP A 258 -8.49 6.72 8.20
CA ASP A 258 -7.49 7.13 9.17
C ASP A 258 -7.53 6.17 10.38
N LEU A 259 -6.68 5.14 10.31
CA LEU A 259 -6.61 4.11 11.34
C LEU A 259 -5.89 4.59 12.61
N ASP A 260 -5.01 5.60 12.50
CA ASP A 260 -4.35 6.21 13.65
C ASP A 260 -5.33 7.10 14.44
N GLY A 261 -6.30 7.70 13.73
CA GLY A 261 -7.42 8.45 14.30
C GLY A 261 -8.64 7.61 14.70
N ALA A 262 -8.51 6.28 14.76
CA ALA A 262 -9.61 5.41 15.16
C ALA A 262 -10.10 5.73 16.59
N ARG A 263 -11.41 5.56 16.82
CA ARG A 263 -12.06 5.91 18.09
C ARG A 263 -13.17 4.92 18.45
N PRO A 264 -13.51 4.75 19.74
CA PRO A 264 -14.64 3.94 20.14
C PRO A 264 -15.95 4.43 19.48
N VAL A 265 -16.85 3.51 19.18
CA VAL A 265 -18.23 3.81 18.82
C VAL A 265 -18.99 4.08 20.12
N GLY A 266 -19.23 5.36 20.43
CA GLY A 266 -19.90 5.81 21.65
C GLY A 266 -20.08 7.31 21.69
#